data_AF-A0A643C0Q6-F1
#
_entry.id   AF-A0A643C0Q6-F1
#
_cell.length_a   1.000
_cell.length_b   1.000
_cell.length_c   1.000
_cell.angle_alpha   90.00
_cell.angle_beta   90.00
_cell.angle_gamma   90.00
#
_symmetry.space_group_name_H-M   'P 1'
#
loop_
_entity.id
_entity.type
_entity.pdbx_description
1 polymer ?
#
loop_
_entity_poly.entity_id
_entity_poly.type
_entity_poly.pdbx_seq_one_letter_code
_entity_poly.pdbx_strand_id
1 'polypeptide(L)'
;TVYDVSHYNALLKVYLQNEYKFSPTDFLEKMEKANIQPNRVTYQRLIAAYCNMGDIEGASKILGFMKTKDLPVTEAVFSALVTGHARAG
;
A
#
# COMPACT_ATOMS: atom_id res chain seq x y z
N THR A 1 -13.54 -1.57 20.81
CA THR A 1 -12.48 -2.43 20.23
C THR A 1 -11.51 -1.52 19.52
N VAL A 2 -10.31 -1.34 20.07
CA VAL A 2 -9.28 -0.49 19.46
C VAL A 2 -8.68 -1.29 18.31
N TYR A 3 -8.88 -0.84 17.07
CA TYR A 3 -8.27 -1.51 15.92
C TYR A 3 -6.81 -1.07 15.83
N ASP A 4 -5.89 -2.02 15.81
CA ASP A 4 -4.47 -1.75 15.59
C ASP A 4 -4.04 -1.93 14.12
N VAL A 5 -2.82 -1.50 13.81
CA VAL A 5 -2.20 -1.66 12.48
C VAL A 5 -2.24 -3.11 11.97
N SER A 6 -2.21 -4.09 12.87
CA SER A 6 -2.28 -5.52 12.54
C SER A 6 -3.64 -5.93 11.97
N HIS A 7 -4.74 -5.34 12.46
CA HIS A 7 -6.09 -5.60 11.98
C HIS A 7 -6.28 -5.05 10.57
N TYR A 8 -5.82 -3.82 10.33
CA TYR A 8 -5.83 -3.21 9.01
C TYR A 8 -4.94 -3.96 8.03
N ASN A 9 -3.75 -4.36 8.45
CA ASN A 9 -2.90 -5.22 7.62
C ASN A 9 -3.61 -6.54 7.27
N ALA A 10 -4.26 -7.20 8.22
CA ALA A 10 -5.03 -8.40 7.92
C ALA A 10 -6.13 -8.13 6.88
N LEU A 11 -6.90 -7.05 7.06
CA LEU A 11 -7.95 -6.64 6.12
C LEU A 11 -7.39 -6.36 4.72
N LEU A 12 -6.27 -5.64 4.64
CA LEU A 12 -5.57 -5.34 3.40
C LEU A 12 -5.09 -6.62 2.69
N LYS A 13 -4.58 -7.60 3.45
CA LYS A 13 -4.20 -8.91 2.90
C LYS A 13 -5.41 -9.62 2.30
N VAL A 14 -6.54 -9.64 3.02
CA VAL A 14 -7.78 -10.27 2.55
C VAL A 14 -8.29 -9.57 1.30
N TYR A 15 -8.27 -8.24 1.25
CA TYR A 15 -8.68 -7.47 0.08
C TYR A 15 -7.84 -7.83 -1.15
N LEU A 16 -6.52 -7.88 -0.98
CA LEU A 16 -5.60 -8.28 -2.06
C LEU A 16 -5.80 -9.73 -2.50
N GLN A 17 -6.05 -10.65 -1.56
CA GLN A 17 -6.28 -12.07 -1.88
C GLN A 17 -7.62 -12.34 -2.57
N ASN A 18 -8.64 -11.55 -2.28
CA ASN A 18 -9.97 -11.67 -2.89
C ASN A 18 -10.12 -10.81 -4.15
N GLU A 19 -9.02 -10.20 -4.64
CA GLU A 19 -9.04 -9.25 -5.76
C GLU A 19 -10.08 -8.14 -5.58
N TYR A 20 -10.38 -7.83 -4.31
CA TYR A 20 -11.35 -6.81 -3.98
C TYR A 20 -10.80 -5.47 -4.43
N LYS A 21 -11.55 -4.75 -5.26
CA LYS A 21 -11.16 -3.41 -5.68
C LYS A 21 -11.41 -2.43 -4.54
N PHE A 22 -10.34 -1.90 -3.98
CA PHE A 22 -10.37 -0.82 -3.00
C PHE A 22 -9.41 0.27 -3.43
N SER A 23 -9.68 1.51 -3.07
CA SER A 23 -8.71 2.59 -3.28
C SER A 23 -7.66 2.54 -2.17
N PRO A 24 -6.35 2.44 -2.49
CA PRO A 24 -5.31 2.43 -1.46
C PRO A 24 -5.21 3.76 -0.71
N THR A 25 -5.57 4.90 -1.33
CA THR A 25 -5.67 6.21 -0.64
C THR A 25 -6.80 6.22 0.38
N ASP A 26 -7.99 5.72 0.03
CA ASP A 26 -9.12 5.65 0.97
C ASP A 26 -8.77 4.75 2.16
N PHE A 27 -7.99 3.68 1.91
CA PHE A 27 -7.50 2.80 2.96
C PHE A 27 -6.54 3.52 3.92
N LEU A 28 -5.62 4.33 3.39
CA LEU A 28 -4.73 5.16 4.20
C LEU A 28 -5.49 6.19 5.01
N GLU A 29 -6.41 6.93 4.39
CA GLU A 29 -7.26 7.89 5.10
C GLU A 29 -8.07 7.22 6.20
N LYS A 30 -8.55 5.99 5.98
CA LYS A 30 -9.28 5.23 6.99
C LYS A 30 -8.39 4.83 8.18
N MET A 31 -7.11 4.56 7.96
CA MET A 31 -6.15 4.32 9.04
C MET A 31 -5.83 5.61 9.78
N GLU A 32 -5.62 6.71 9.06
CA GLU A 32 -5.31 8.01 9.64
C GLU A 32 -6.48 8.58 10.46
N LYS A 33 -7.71 8.47 9.95
CA LYS A 33 -8.94 8.82 10.71
C LYS A 33 -9.12 7.98 11.98
N ALA A 34 -8.57 6.78 12.01
CA ALA A 34 -8.55 5.93 13.19
C ALA A 34 -7.36 6.23 14.13
N ASN A 35 -6.56 7.27 13.86
CA ASN A 35 -5.29 7.59 14.54
C ASN A 35 -4.27 6.43 14.51
N ILE A 36 -4.32 5.60 13.45
CA ILE A 36 -3.41 4.47 13.28
C ILE A 36 -2.38 4.83 12.22
N GLN A 37 -1.11 4.81 12.61
CA GLN A 37 -0.03 5.03 11.65
C GLN A 37 0.19 3.79 10.79
N PRO A 38 0.14 3.90 9.45
CA PRO A 38 0.54 2.83 8.56
C PRO A 38 2.01 2.46 8.79
N ASN A 39 2.31 1.16 8.76
CA ASN A 39 3.67 0.67 8.89
C ASN A 39 4.25 0.31 7.51
N ARG A 40 5.54 -0.09 7.49
CA ARG A 40 6.23 -0.55 6.27
C ARG A 40 5.42 -1.60 5.49
N VAL A 41 4.83 -2.57 6.18
CA VAL A 41 4.04 -3.64 5.56
C VAL A 41 2.77 -3.10 4.90
N THR A 42 2.13 -2.10 5.51
CA THR A 42 0.95 -1.44 4.95
C THR A 42 1.30 -0.77 3.63
N TYR A 43 2.33 0.07 3.63
CA TYR A 43 2.75 0.79 2.42
C TYR A 43 3.20 -0.13 1.30
N GLN A 44 3.99 -1.17 1.60
CA GLN A 44 4.40 -2.17 0.61
C GLN A 44 3.19 -2.83 -0.07
N ARG A 45 2.15 -3.15 0.68
CA ARG A 45 0.92 -3.76 0.15
C ARG A 45 0.09 -2.78 -0.68
N LEU A 46 0.02 -1.51 -0.28
CA LEU A 46 -0.67 -0.46 -1.04
C LEU A 46 0.02 -0.19 -2.38
N ILE A 47 1.35 -0.20 -2.41
CA ILE A 47 2.14 -0.10 -3.64
C ILE A 47 1.84 -1.29 -4.56
N ALA A 48 1.85 -2.51 -4.03
CA ALA A 48 1.49 -3.69 -4.81
C ALA A 48 0.04 -3.63 -5.32
N ALA A 49 -0.90 -3.11 -4.54
CA ALA A 49 -2.29 -2.89 -4.95
C ALA A 49 -2.37 -1.92 -6.14
N TYR A 50 -1.70 -0.77 -6.03
CA TYR A 50 -1.63 0.25 -7.08
C TYR A 50 -1.01 -0.30 -8.37
N CYS A 51 0.10 -1.02 -8.27
CA CYS A 51 0.73 -1.68 -9.41
C CYS A 51 -0.18 -2.73 -10.07
N ASN A 52 -0.94 -3.49 -9.28
CA ASN A 52 -1.92 -4.45 -9.80
C ASN A 52 -3.12 -3.76 -10.47
N MET A 53 -3.48 -2.55 -10.03
CA MET A 53 -4.52 -1.73 -10.65
C MET A 53 -4.03 -1.00 -11.90
N GLY A 54 -2.72 -1.04 -12.21
CA GLY A 54 -2.11 -0.27 -13.30
C GLY A 54 -1.90 1.21 -12.96
N ASP A 55 -2.18 1.64 -11.74
CA ASP A 55 -2.01 3.02 -11.28
C ASP A 55 -0.63 3.19 -10.64
N ILE A 56 0.35 3.49 -11.48
CA ILE A 56 1.74 3.64 -11.07
C ILE A 56 2.00 4.99 -10.40
N GLU A 57 1.26 6.02 -10.78
CA GLU A 57 1.38 7.33 -10.14
C GLU A 57 1.02 7.24 -8.65
N GLY A 58 -0.06 6.53 -8.32
CA GLY A 58 -0.43 6.21 -6.95
C GLY A 58 0.68 5.44 -6.22
N ALA A 59 1.21 4.38 -6.84
CA ALA A 59 2.30 3.59 -6.28
C ALA A 59 3.55 4.43 -5.97
N SER A 60 3.93 5.33 -6.88
CA SER A 60 5.10 6.22 -6.74
C SER A 60 4.89 7.27 -5.64
N LYS A 61 3.67 7.82 -5.51
CA LYS A 61 3.33 8.70 -4.38
C LYS A 61 3.50 7.99 -3.04
N ILE A 62 3.01 6.76 -2.91
CA ILE A 62 3.16 5.98 -1.68
C ILE A 62 4.64 5.67 -1.38
N LEU A 63 5.43 5.37 -2.41
CA LEU A 63 6.88 5.22 -2.26
C LEU A 63 7.53 6.51 -1.72
N GLY A 64 7.12 7.66 -2.25
CA GLY A 64 7.55 8.97 -1.75
C GLY A 64 7.23 9.16 -0.27
N PHE A 65 6.02 8.79 0.16
CA PHE A 65 5.63 8.83 1.58
C PHE A 65 6.46 7.90 2.47
N MET A 66 6.85 6.71 1.99
CA MET A 66 7.77 5.85 2.74
C MET A 66 9.14 6.51 2.93
N LYS A 67 9.66 7.15 1.88
CA LYS A 67 10.94 7.87 1.94
C LYS A 67 10.90 9.06 2.89
N THR A 68 9.83 9.85 2.87
CA THR A 68 9.69 11.01 3.78
C THR A 68 9.50 10.61 5.24
N LYS A 69 9.04 9.37 5.50
CA LYS A 69 8.91 8.80 6.84
C LYS A 69 10.16 8.02 7.29
N ASP A 70 11.27 8.11 6.56
CA ASP A 70 12.50 7.33 6.79
C ASP A 70 12.23 5.81 6.91
N LEU A 71 11.19 5.32 6.23
CA LEU A 71 10.87 3.90 6.21
C LEU A 71 11.72 3.19 5.15
N PRO A 72 12.38 2.07 5.49
CA PRO A 72 13.22 1.37 4.54
C PRO A 72 12.36 0.79 3.41
N VAL A 73 12.63 1.29 2.19
CA VAL A 73 12.10 0.73 0.95
C VAL A 73 12.87 -0.55 0.66
N THR A 74 12.19 -1.69 0.72
CA THR A 74 12.78 -2.99 0.38
C THR A 74 12.76 -3.24 -1.13
N GLU A 75 13.64 -4.11 -1.63
CA GLU A 75 13.64 -4.57 -3.03
C GLU A 75 12.26 -5.05 -3.50
N ALA A 76 11.46 -5.66 -2.64
CA ALA A 76 10.10 -6.09 -2.97
C ALA A 76 9.18 -4.93 -3.40
N VAL A 77 9.37 -3.74 -2.83
CA VAL A 77 8.60 -2.53 -3.21
C VAL A 77 9.04 -2.03 -4.58
N PHE A 78 10.35 -2.02 -4.83
CA PHE A 78 10.92 -1.60 -6.09
C PHE A 78 10.57 -2.59 -7.22
N SER A 79 10.65 -3.88 -6.95
CA SER A 79 10.24 -4.96 -7.86
C SER A 79 8.76 -4.84 -8.22
N ALA A 80 7.88 -4.58 -7.25
CA ALA A 80 6.46 -4.37 -7.51
C ALA A 80 6.22 -3.18 -8.46
N LEU A 81 6.94 -2.07 -8.28
CA LEU A 81 6.87 -0.90 -9.17
C LEU A 81 7.36 -1.22 -10.58
N VAL A 82 8.50 -1.91 -10.71
CA VAL A 82 9.06 -2.31 -12.01
C VAL A 82 8.10 -3.27 -12.73
N THR A 83 7.54 -4.25 -12.02
CA THR A 83 6.53 -5.17 -12.58
C THR A 83 5.24 -4.44 -12.95
N GLY A 84 4.81 -3.46 -12.15
CA GLY A 84 3.69 -2.58 -12.48
C GLY A 84 3.93 -1.80 -13.77
N HIS A 85 5.10 -1.18 -13.91
CA HIS A 85 5.54 -0.48 -15.14
C HIS A 85 5.53 -1.37 -16.37
N ALA A 86 6.04 -2.61 -16.23
CA ALA A 86 6.06 -3.57 -17.33
C ALA A 86 4.66 -4.07 -17.74
N ARG A 87 3.65 -3.93 -16.89
CA ARG A 87 2.25 -4.33 -17.17
C ARG A 87 1.36 -3.20 -17.65
N ALA A 88 1.73 -1.95 -17.37
CA ALA A 88 0.99 -0.76 -17.79
C ALA A 88 1.40 -0.24 -19.18
N GLY A 89 2.55 -0.68 -19.70
CA GLY A 89 2.99 -0.45 -21.09
C GLY A 89 2.59 -1.60 -22.00
#